data_AF-A0A2V9VYM7-F1
#
_entry.id   AF-A0A2V9VYM7-F1
#
_cell.length_a   1.000
_cell.length_b   1.000
_cell.length_c   1.000
_cell.angle_alpha   90.00
_cell.angle_beta   90.00
_cell.angle_gamma   90.00
#
_symmetry.space_group_name_H-M   'P 1'
#
loop_
_entity.id
_entity.type
_entity.pdbx_description
1 polymer ?
#
loop_
_entity_poly.entity_id
_entity_poly.type
_entity_poly.pdbx_seq_one_letter_code
_entity_poly.pdbx_strand_id
1 'polypeptide(L)'
;MNRDITQRKRAEERLAHQSFHDSLTDLPNRSLFLDRLQRSATISRRHPKFKFAVLFIDIDEFKVFNDSLGHAAGDDLLVQIAKRLMAGLRGTDIISRAPMSKDVELFDGESTLARPGVDLFAVLIEELHDPSDAVRVAERIQERLAIPFHCNGQEIVLSGSIGIAFSNNLDLEAADLLRDAEIAMYRAKSAGKAHCEVFDQAMHTGALKRLQLETDLRRALELNQFRVYYQPIVSLLTGKVVGFETLSRWQRPEGLVMPAEFIPVADETGIILAINRQLLDHACRQVRSWQTLF
;
A
#
# COMPACT_ATOMS: atom_id res chain seq x y z
N MET A 1 17.36 -43.11 25.37
CA MET A 1 17.58 -42.87 23.92
C MET A 1 16.36 -42.32 23.18
N ASN A 2 15.12 -42.80 23.39
CA ASN A 2 13.96 -42.35 22.58
C ASN A 2 13.47 -40.91 22.88
N ARG A 3 13.60 -40.45 24.14
CA ARG A 3 13.19 -39.10 24.59
C ARG A 3 14.04 -37.96 23.98
N ASP A 4 15.29 -38.27 23.65
CA ASP A 4 16.28 -37.33 23.08
C ASP A 4 16.00 -37.07 21.59
N ILE A 5 15.64 -38.12 20.84
CA ILE A 5 15.25 -38.03 19.42
C ILE A 5 13.95 -37.22 19.25
N THR A 6 12.97 -37.38 20.15
CA THR A 6 11.72 -36.60 20.10
C THR A 6 11.94 -35.12 20.43
N GLN A 7 12.83 -34.79 21.37
CA GLN A 7 13.14 -33.39 21.70
C GLN A 7 13.90 -32.70 20.57
N ARG A 8 14.85 -33.39 19.94
CA ARG A 8 15.58 -32.88 18.79
C ARG A 8 14.66 -32.66 17.58
N LYS A 9 13.81 -33.62 17.24
CA LYS A 9 12.83 -33.46 16.14
C LYS A 9 11.88 -32.28 16.38
N ARG A 10 11.34 -32.12 17.60
CA ARG A 10 10.48 -30.98 17.94
C ARG A 10 11.21 -29.64 17.87
N ALA A 11 12.50 -29.62 18.19
CA ALA A 11 13.32 -28.41 18.06
C ALA A 11 13.56 -28.07 16.58
N GLU A 12 13.88 -29.07 15.75
CA GLU A 12 14.05 -28.92 14.30
C GLU A 12 12.73 -28.46 13.63
N GLU A 13 11.59 -29.05 14.00
CA GLU A 13 10.25 -28.65 13.53
C GLU A 13 9.91 -27.21 13.92
N ARG A 14 10.22 -26.79 15.15
CA ARG A 14 10.01 -25.40 15.60
C ARG A 14 10.90 -24.40 14.86
N LEU A 15 12.17 -24.75 14.62
CA LEU A 15 13.09 -23.88 13.86
C LEU A 15 12.64 -23.73 12.40
N ALA A 16 12.17 -24.81 11.80
CA ALA A 16 11.58 -24.77 10.46
C ALA A 16 10.30 -23.91 10.45
N HIS A 17 9.43 -24.08 11.44
CA HIS A 17 8.20 -23.27 11.57
C HIS A 17 8.50 -21.77 11.70
N GLN A 18 9.42 -21.40 12.59
CA GLN A 18 9.84 -20.01 12.82
C GLN A 18 10.48 -19.35 11.59
N SER A 19 11.03 -20.13 10.67
CA SER A 19 11.62 -19.59 9.43
C SER A 19 10.55 -19.18 8.41
N PHE A 20 9.34 -19.73 8.51
CA PHE A 20 8.27 -19.58 7.52
C PHE A 20 6.99 -18.94 8.07
N HIS A 21 6.93 -18.64 9.37
CA HIS A 21 5.78 -18.02 10.02
C HIS A 21 6.19 -16.75 10.78
N ASP A 22 5.25 -15.81 10.87
CA ASP A 22 5.34 -14.62 11.69
C ASP A 22 5.25 -15.01 13.17
N SER A 23 6.19 -14.55 13.99
CA SER A 23 6.28 -14.95 15.40
C SER A 23 5.16 -14.43 16.29
N LEU A 24 4.42 -13.41 15.83
CA LEU A 24 3.35 -12.78 16.60
C LEU A 24 1.98 -13.38 16.27
N THR A 25 1.66 -13.54 14.99
CA THR A 25 0.34 -14.03 14.53
C THR A 25 0.30 -15.51 14.18
N ASP A 26 1.47 -16.16 14.10
CA ASP A 26 1.65 -17.53 13.62
C ASP A 26 1.23 -17.74 12.15
N LEU A 27 0.89 -16.67 11.44
CA LEU A 27 0.57 -16.70 10.02
C LEU A 27 1.83 -16.95 9.18
N PRO A 28 1.70 -17.55 7.97
CA PRO A 28 2.76 -17.56 6.98
C PRO A 28 3.43 -16.19 6.83
N ASN A 29 4.76 -16.15 6.89
CA ASN A 29 5.51 -14.94 6.64
C ASN A 29 5.68 -14.69 5.13
N ARG A 30 6.36 -13.60 4.78
CA ARG A 30 6.60 -13.22 3.38
C ARG A 30 7.26 -14.32 2.55
N SER A 31 8.18 -15.08 3.13
CA SER A 31 8.92 -16.14 2.44
C SER A 31 7.97 -17.29 2.06
N LEU A 32 7.18 -17.76 3.02
CA LEU A 32 6.21 -18.83 2.76
C LEU A 32 5.10 -18.39 1.80
N PHE A 33 4.66 -17.13 1.90
CA PHE A 33 3.67 -16.59 0.98
C PHE A 33 4.18 -16.55 -0.47
N LEU A 34 5.42 -16.08 -0.68
CA LEU A 34 6.04 -16.06 -2.01
C LEU A 34 6.24 -17.46 -2.58
N ASP A 35 6.64 -18.44 -1.76
CA ASP A 35 6.76 -19.83 -2.20
C ASP A 35 5.42 -20.38 -2.66
N ARG A 36 4.33 -20.14 -1.91
CA ARG A 36 2.97 -20.53 -2.30
C ARG A 36 2.54 -19.83 -3.59
N LEU A 37 2.78 -18.54 -3.70
CA LEU A 37 2.46 -17.75 -4.88
C LEU A 37 3.19 -18.26 -6.13
N GLN A 38 4.46 -18.65 -6.00
CA GLN A 38 5.24 -19.25 -7.08
C GLN A 38 4.65 -20.59 -7.54
N ARG A 39 4.10 -21.39 -6.61
CA ARG A 39 3.40 -22.63 -6.97
C ARG A 39 2.14 -22.33 -7.80
N SER A 40 1.31 -21.39 -7.37
CA SER A 40 0.10 -20.98 -8.12
C SER A 40 0.45 -20.41 -9.50
N ALA A 41 1.51 -19.60 -9.60
CA ALA A 41 2.02 -19.10 -10.88
C ALA A 41 2.45 -20.25 -11.80
N THR A 42 3.17 -21.24 -11.27
CA THR A 42 3.58 -22.43 -12.01
C THR A 42 2.39 -23.25 -12.52
N ILE A 43 1.34 -23.39 -11.71
CA ILE A 43 0.10 -24.08 -12.09
C ILE A 43 -0.62 -23.30 -13.20
N SER A 44 -0.75 -21.98 -13.07
CA SER A 44 -1.39 -21.10 -14.07
C SER A 44 -0.69 -21.14 -15.44
N ARG A 45 0.65 -21.18 -15.47
CA ARG A 45 1.44 -21.35 -16.71
C ARG A 45 1.14 -22.68 -17.41
N ARG A 46 0.87 -23.75 -16.65
CA ARG A 46 0.52 -25.08 -17.20
C ARG A 46 -0.97 -25.21 -17.55
N HIS A 47 -1.83 -24.50 -16.83
CA HIS A 47 -3.28 -24.59 -16.95
C HIS A 47 -3.87 -23.19 -17.13
N PRO A 48 -4.05 -22.70 -18.38
CA PRO A 48 -4.52 -21.32 -18.64
C PRO A 48 -5.88 -20.96 -18.03
N LYS A 49 -6.71 -21.98 -17.71
CA LYS A 49 -7.99 -21.83 -17.01
C LYS A 49 -7.85 -21.60 -15.50
N PHE A 50 -6.72 -21.99 -14.91
CA PHE A 50 -6.42 -21.72 -13.50
C PHE A 50 -6.02 -20.25 -13.36
N LYS A 51 -6.94 -19.48 -12.77
CA LYS A 51 -6.75 -18.06 -12.45
C LYS A 51 -6.63 -17.88 -10.95
N PHE A 52 -5.78 -16.95 -10.54
CA PHE A 52 -5.61 -16.62 -9.13
C PHE A 52 -5.35 -15.11 -8.97
N ALA A 53 -5.52 -14.60 -7.76
CA ALA A 53 -5.23 -13.22 -7.42
C ALA A 53 -4.55 -13.11 -6.07
N VAL A 54 -3.83 -12.00 -5.89
CA VAL A 54 -3.26 -11.58 -4.62
C VAL A 54 -4.03 -10.35 -4.15
N LEU A 55 -4.49 -10.38 -2.91
CA LEU A 55 -4.92 -9.19 -2.18
C LEU A 55 -3.80 -8.81 -1.22
N PHE A 56 -3.35 -7.56 -1.29
CA PHE A 56 -2.40 -6.99 -0.35
C PHE A 56 -3.09 -5.94 0.49
N ILE A 57 -3.04 -6.09 1.81
CA ILE A 57 -3.86 -5.35 2.76
C ILE A 57 -2.92 -4.62 3.70
N ASP A 58 -3.16 -3.34 3.89
CA ASP A 58 -2.48 -2.52 4.89
C ASP A 58 -3.50 -1.93 5.85
N ILE A 59 -3.23 -2.05 7.15
CA ILE A 59 -4.12 -1.55 8.20
C ILE A 59 -3.91 -0.04 8.35
N ASP A 60 -4.93 0.72 7.98
CA ASP A 60 -4.86 2.17 7.94
C ASP A 60 -4.60 2.74 9.34
N GLU A 61 -3.66 3.68 9.43
CA GLU A 61 -3.32 4.41 10.66
C GLU A 61 -2.81 3.53 11.81
N PHE A 62 -2.41 2.29 11.54
CA PHE A 62 -1.85 1.39 12.55
C PHE A 62 -0.68 2.00 13.32
N LYS A 63 0.21 2.74 12.63
CA LYS A 63 1.31 3.46 13.29
C LYS A 63 0.80 4.49 14.30
N VAL A 64 -0.21 5.28 13.95
CA VAL A 64 -0.78 6.31 14.85
C VAL A 64 -1.39 5.64 16.09
N PHE A 65 -2.07 4.52 15.89
CA PHE A 65 -2.58 3.69 16.97
C PHE A 65 -1.45 3.19 17.89
N ASN A 66 -0.39 2.65 17.28
CA ASN A 66 0.75 2.09 18.00
C ASN A 66 1.51 3.15 18.80
N ASP A 67 1.69 4.34 18.23
CA ASP A 67 2.33 5.49 18.88
C ASP A 67 1.47 6.03 20.04
N SER A 68 0.14 5.82 20.00
CA SER A 68 -0.81 6.32 21.01
C SER A 68 -1.05 5.35 22.17
N LEU A 69 -1.21 4.05 21.90
CA LEU A 69 -1.54 3.03 22.92
C LEU A 69 -0.37 2.08 23.26
N GLY A 70 0.74 2.20 22.53
CA GLY A 70 1.97 1.44 22.77
C GLY A 70 2.03 0.08 22.05
N HIS A 71 3.25 -0.43 21.89
CA HIS A 71 3.56 -1.64 21.12
C HIS A 71 2.79 -2.88 21.56
N ALA A 72 2.58 -3.09 22.86
CA ALA A 72 1.83 -4.25 23.35
C ALA A 72 0.35 -4.23 22.91
N ALA A 73 -0.26 -3.04 22.83
CA ALA A 73 -1.63 -2.88 22.33
C ALA A 73 -1.69 -3.09 20.81
N GLY A 74 -0.68 -2.58 20.08
CA GLY A 74 -0.51 -2.82 18.65
C GLY A 74 -0.38 -4.31 18.32
N ASP A 75 0.43 -5.03 19.06
CA ASP A 75 0.66 -6.47 18.88
C ASP A 75 -0.62 -7.28 19.13
N ASP A 76 -1.35 -6.99 20.21
CA ASP A 76 -2.63 -7.64 20.49
C ASP A 76 -3.66 -7.36 19.38
N LEU A 77 -3.72 -6.12 18.91
CA LEU A 77 -4.60 -5.73 17.82
C LEU A 77 -4.29 -6.49 16.53
N LEU A 78 -3.01 -6.65 16.17
CA LEU A 78 -2.59 -7.43 15.00
C LEU A 78 -3.00 -8.91 15.11
N VAL A 79 -2.91 -9.49 16.30
CA VAL A 79 -3.39 -10.85 16.58
C VAL A 79 -4.91 -10.94 16.42
N GLN A 80 -5.67 -9.95 16.89
CA GLN A 80 -7.12 -9.89 16.69
C GLN A 80 -7.49 -9.77 15.22
N ILE A 81 -6.78 -8.92 14.46
CA ILE A 81 -6.96 -8.76 13.00
C ILE A 81 -6.70 -10.09 12.30
N ALA A 82 -5.55 -10.73 12.57
CA ALA A 82 -5.20 -12.02 11.97
C ALA A 82 -6.30 -13.08 12.19
N LYS A 83 -6.79 -13.22 13.43
CA LYS A 83 -7.89 -14.14 13.77
C LYS A 83 -9.18 -13.80 13.03
N ARG A 84 -9.51 -12.51 12.93
CA ARG A 84 -10.74 -12.05 12.27
C ARG A 84 -10.69 -12.29 10.77
N LEU A 85 -9.57 -11.98 10.13
CA LEU A 85 -9.36 -12.25 8.70
C LEU A 85 -9.43 -13.76 8.44
N MET A 86 -8.73 -14.58 9.23
CA MET A 86 -8.76 -16.03 9.10
C MET A 86 -10.19 -16.60 9.24
N ALA A 87 -10.97 -16.11 10.21
CA ALA A 87 -12.37 -16.51 10.37
C ALA A 87 -13.26 -16.08 9.18
N GLY A 88 -13.02 -14.89 8.64
CA GLY A 88 -13.73 -14.38 7.45
C GLY A 88 -13.45 -15.22 6.20
N LEU A 89 -12.21 -15.67 6.02
CA LEU A 89 -11.78 -16.47 4.87
C LEU A 89 -12.24 -17.93 4.95
N ARG A 90 -12.46 -18.49 6.15
CA ARG A 90 -12.91 -19.89 6.34
C ARG A 90 -14.37 -20.14 5.96
N GLY A 91 -15.22 -19.11 5.92
CA GLY A 91 -16.68 -19.27 5.91
C GLY A 91 -17.33 -19.41 4.53
N THR A 92 -16.73 -18.87 3.46
CA THR A 92 -17.40 -18.73 2.15
C THR A 92 -16.43 -18.53 0.99
N ASP A 93 -15.12 -18.45 1.23
CA ASP A 93 -14.19 -17.88 0.25
C ASP A 93 -13.69 -18.95 -0.73
N ILE A 94 -14.15 -20.19 -0.50
CA ILE A 94 -13.98 -21.33 -1.38
C ILE A 94 -15.27 -21.64 -2.14
N ILE A 95 -15.91 -20.63 -2.72
CA ILE A 95 -17.00 -20.86 -3.71
C ILE A 95 -16.45 -21.51 -5.00
N SER A 96 -15.14 -21.68 -5.16
CA SER A 96 -14.56 -22.54 -6.21
C SER A 96 -14.50 -24.03 -5.87
N ARG A 97 -14.83 -24.45 -4.63
CA ARG A 97 -14.91 -25.88 -4.28
C ARG A 97 -16.23 -26.50 -4.70
N ALA A 98 -16.34 -26.82 -5.99
CA ALA A 98 -16.87 -28.13 -6.33
C ALA A 98 -15.68 -29.11 -6.22
N PRO A 99 -15.64 -30.03 -5.24
CA PRO A 99 -14.48 -30.90 -5.06
C PRO A 99 -14.34 -31.84 -6.26
N MET A 100 -13.37 -31.57 -7.14
CA MET A 100 -12.87 -32.52 -8.13
C MET A 100 -11.64 -33.26 -7.60
N SER A 101 -11.69 -33.71 -6.34
CA SER A 101 -10.92 -34.85 -5.82
C SER A 101 -11.30 -35.04 -4.35
N LYS A 102 -11.72 -36.26 -3.99
CA LYS A 102 -12.11 -36.63 -2.62
C LYS A 102 -10.91 -36.93 -1.71
N ASP A 103 -9.67 -36.79 -2.21
CA ASP A 103 -8.49 -37.37 -1.56
C ASP A 103 -7.49 -36.34 -1.00
N VAL A 104 -7.88 -35.06 -0.87
CA VAL A 104 -7.06 -34.04 -0.20
C VAL A 104 -7.81 -33.44 0.99
N GLU A 105 -7.93 -34.25 2.04
CA GLU A 105 -8.18 -33.76 3.39
C GLU A 105 -6.96 -32.93 3.84
N LEU A 106 -6.95 -31.63 3.53
CA LEU A 106 -6.16 -30.54 4.14
C LEU A 106 -6.21 -29.34 3.18
N PHE A 107 -7.27 -28.55 3.26
CA PHE A 107 -7.29 -27.19 2.72
C PHE A 107 -7.77 -26.32 3.86
N ASP A 108 -6.78 -25.99 4.68
CA ASP A 108 -6.93 -25.17 5.86
C ASP A 108 -6.93 -23.70 5.43
N GLY A 109 -7.76 -22.86 6.08
CA GLY A 109 -7.74 -21.41 5.89
C GLY A 109 -6.38 -20.76 6.19
N GLU A 110 -5.48 -21.50 6.83
CA GLU A 110 -4.05 -21.16 7.01
C GLU A 110 -3.24 -21.14 5.70
N SER A 111 -3.79 -21.69 4.61
CA SER A 111 -3.11 -21.80 3.32
C SER A 111 -3.11 -20.48 2.52
N THR A 112 -4.04 -19.57 2.84
CA THR A 112 -4.38 -18.43 1.98
C THR A 112 -3.96 -17.08 2.57
N LEU A 113 -3.98 -16.93 3.90
CA LEU A 113 -3.61 -15.68 4.59
C LEU A 113 -2.15 -15.70 5.05
N ALA A 114 -1.46 -14.58 4.91
CA ALA A 114 -0.10 -14.36 5.37
C ALA A 114 0.07 -12.98 6.00
N ARG A 115 1.13 -12.82 6.80
CA ARG A 115 1.58 -11.54 7.33
C ARG A 115 2.99 -11.23 6.81
N PRO A 116 3.12 -10.59 5.63
CA PRO A 116 4.42 -10.32 5.03
C PRO A 116 5.20 -9.17 5.70
N GLY A 117 4.56 -8.35 6.54
CA GLY A 117 5.17 -7.19 7.16
C GLY A 117 4.54 -6.79 8.50
N VAL A 118 4.83 -5.58 8.97
CA VAL A 118 4.42 -5.11 10.31
C VAL A 118 2.90 -5.01 10.42
N ASP A 119 2.27 -4.19 9.59
CA ASP A 119 0.82 -3.93 9.52
C ASP A 119 0.23 -4.41 8.19
N LEU A 120 0.95 -5.31 7.52
CA LEU A 120 0.64 -5.80 6.20
C LEU A 120 0.16 -7.25 6.25
N PHE A 121 -0.96 -7.51 5.58
CA PHE A 121 -1.50 -8.85 5.37
C PHE A 121 -1.59 -9.14 3.86
N ALA A 122 -1.47 -10.40 3.49
CA ALA A 122 -1.64 -10.83 2.10
C ALA A 122 -2.56 -12.05 2.02
N VAL A 123 -3.40 -12.09 1.00
CA VAL A 123 -4.34 -13.18 0.74
C VAL A 123 -4.14 -13.69 -0.68
N LEU A 124 -3.94 -14.99 -0.83
CA LEU A 124 -3.85 -15.68 -2.12
C LEU A 124 -5.17 -16.39 -2.42
N ILE A 125 -5.88 -15.94 -3.45
CA ILE A 125 -7.13 -16.56 -3.90
C ILE A 125 -6.85 -17.37 -5.15
N GLU A 126 -7.00 -18.68 -5.07
CA GLU A 126 -6.82 -19.60 -6.18
C GLU A 126 -8.15 -19.98 -6.83
N GLU A 127 -8.09 -20.50 -8.06
CA GLU A 127 -9.26 -20.99 -8.81
C GLU A 127 -10.36 -19.94 -9.00
N LEU A 128 -10.00 -18.71 -9.31
CA LEU A 128 -10.97 -17.65 -9.62
C LEU A 128 -11.81 -18.03 -10.84
N HIS A 129 -13.12 -17.84 -10.73
CA HIS A 129 -14.05 -17.98 -11.85
C HIS A 129 -14.16 -16.65 -12.60
N ASP A 130 -14.26 -15.56 -11.86
CA ASP A 130 -14.40 -14.20 -12.38
C ASP A 130 -13.57 -13.19 -11.56
N PRO A 131 -13.01 -12.12 -12.17
CA PRO A 131 -12.31 -11.08 -11.41
C PRO A 131 -13.11 -10.48 -10.25
N SER A 132 -14.45 -10.43 -10.35
CA SER A 132 -15.32 -9.95 -9.27
C SER A 132 -15.25 -10.82 -8.01
N ASP A 133 -14.80 -12.07 -8.08
CA ASP A 133 -14.60 -12.94 -6.92
C ASP A 133 -13.59 -12.32 -5.94
N ALA A 134 -12.47 -11.82 -6.46
CA ALA A 134 -11.42 -11.19 -5.66
C ALA A 134 -11.90 -9.86 -5.05
N VAL A 135 -12.69 -9.09 -5.80
CA VAL A 135 -13.29 -7.83 -5.31
C VAL A 135 -14.27 -8.11 -4.16
N ARG A 136 -15.14 -9.12 -4.30
CA ARG A 136 -16.07 -9.53 -3.23
C ARG A 136 -15.35 -10.00 -1.97
N VAL A 137 -14.18 -10.65 -2.10
CA VAL A 137 -13.34 -11.01 -0.95
C VAL A 137 -12.76 -9.76 -0.30
N ALA A 138 -12.27 -8.79 -1.09
CA ALA A 138 -11.78 -7.53 -0.57
C ALA A 138 -12.87 -6.75 0.19
N GLU A 139 -14.06 -6.58 -0.40
CA GLU A 139 -15.21 -5.92 0.23
C GLU A 139 -15.58 -6.56 1.58
N ARG A 140 -15.67 -7.90 1.63
CA ARG A 140 -15.94 -8.63 2.87
C ARG A 140 -14.83 -8.41 3.92
N ILE A 141 -13.56 -8.38 3.50
CA ILE A 141 -12.45 -8.07 4.40
C ILE A 141 -12.64 -6.67 4.99
N GLN A 142 -13.03 -5.68 4.18
CA GLN A 142 -13.30 -4.33 4.66
C GLN A 142 -14.44 -4.28 5.68
N GLU A 143 -15.56 -4.93 5.38
CA GLU A 143 -16.70 -5.04 6.30
C GLU A 143 -16.30 -5.67 7.64
N ARG A 144 -15.42 -6.68 7.62
CA ARG A 144 -14.92 -7.34 8.83
C ARG A 144 -13.94 -6.45 9.62
N LEU A 145 -13.10 -5.69 8.94
CA LEU A 145 -12.19 -4.74 9.60
C LEU A 145 -12.97 -3.58 10.25
N ALA A 146 -14.09 -3.16 9.65
CA ALA A 146 -14.95 -2.09 10.17
C ALA A 146 -15.67 -2.45 11.48
N ILE A 147 -15.75 -3.74 11.85
CA ILE A 147 -16.28 -4.16 13.15
C ILE A 147 -15.33 -3.66 14.25
N PRO A 148 -15.81 -3.05 15.35
CA PRO A 148 -14.92 -2.59 16.42
C PRO A 148 -14.01 -3.68 16.99
N PHE A 149 -12.76 -3.33 17.24
CA PHE A 149 -11.80 -4.12 18.01
C PHE A 149 -11.78 -3.63 19.46
N HIS A 150 -11.56 -4.54 20.40
CA HIS A 150 -11.48 -4.19 21.81
C HIS A 150 -10.03 -4.33 22.24
N CYS A 151 -9.36 -3.21 22.54
CA CYS A 151 -7.98 -3.22 23.03
C CYS A 151 -7.88 -2.32 24.26
N ASN A 152 -7.31 -2.84 25.35
CA ASN A 152 -7.14 -2.12 26.62
C ASN A 152 -8.43 -1.45 27.16
N GLY A 153 -9.59 -2.06 26.93
CA GLY A 153 -10.88 -1.54 27.37
C GLY A 153 -11.47 -0.40 26.52
N GLN A 154 -10.87 -0.12 25.36
CA GLN A 154 -11.38 0.85 24.37
C GLN A 154 -11.87 0.12 23.11
N GLU A 155 -12.92 0.65 22.50
CA GLU A 155 -13.38 0.25 21.17
C GLU A 155 -12.63 1.06 20.10
N ILE A 156 -12.03 0.34 19.15
CA ILE A 156 -11.25 0.92 18.06
C ILE A 156 -11.86 0.45 16.75
N VAL A 157 -12.21 1.40 15.88
CA VAL A 157 -12.62 1.12 14.51
C VAL A 157 -11.41 1.30 13.61
N LEU A 158 -11.16 0.30 12.77
CA LEU A 158 -10.07 0.33 11.80
C LEU A 158 -10.62 0.20 10.40
N SER A 159 -9.84 0.64 9.44
CA SER A 159 -10.01 0.34 8.02
C SER A 159 -8.77 -0.32 7.46
N GLY A 160 -8.92 -0.92 6.29
CA GLY A 160 -7.79 -1.43 5.53
C GLY A 160 -7.86 -0.93 4.09
N SER A 161 -6.71 -0.51 3.59
CA SER A 161 -6.50 -0.24 2.17
C SER A 161 -6.06 -1.52 1.49
N ILE A 162 -6.74 -1.92 0.41
CA ILE A 162 -6.53 -3.23 -0.24
C ILE A 162 -6.12 -3.04 -1.70
N GLY A 163 -5.06 -3.70 -2.13
CA GLY A 163 -4.67 -3.80 -3.53
C GLY A 163 -4.91 -5.19 -4.07
N ILE A 164 -5.45 -5.31 -5.28
CA ILE A 164 -5.78 -6.58 -5.92
C ILE A 164 -4.95 -6.72 -7.20
N ALA A 165 -4.20 -7.80 -7.35
CA ALA A 165 -3.51 -8.11 -8.60
C ALA A 165 -3.88 -9.51 -9.12
N PHE A 166 -4.24 -9.59 -10.40
CA PHE A 166 -4.67 -10.83 -11.06
C PHE A 166 -3.54 -11.49 -11.83
N SER A 167 -3.57 -12.82 -11.90
CA SER A 167 -2.63 -13.65 -12.67
C SER A 167 -2.81 -13.56 -14.21
N ASN A 168 -3.22 -12.40 -14.74
CA ASN A 168 -3.61 -12.25 -16.14
C ASN A 168 -2.41 -12.29 -17.10
N ASN A 169 -1.22 -11.97 -16.61
CA ASN A 169 0.02 -12.03 -17.37
C ASN A 169 0.85 -13.25 -16.92
N LEU A 170 0.96 -14.25 -17.80
CA LEU A 170 1.63 -15.53 -17.52
C LEU A 170 3.17 -15.40 -17.41
N ASP A 171 3.72 -14.28 -17.89
CA ASP A 171 5.15 -14.00 -17.89
C ASP A 171 5.64 -13.35 -16.57
N LEU A 172 4.73 -12.95 -15.68
CA LEU A 172 5.08 -12.37 -14.39
C LEU A 172 5.62 -13.45 -13.43
N GLU A 173 6.66 -13.12 -12.67
CA GLU A 173 7.10 -13.91 -11.53
C GLU A 173 6.23 -13.60 -10.30
N ALA A 174 6.21 -14.50 -9.31
CA ALA A 174 5.41 -14.31 -8.09
C ALA A 174 5.74 -12.98 -7.37
N ALA A 175 7.01 -12.58 -7.38
CA ALA A 175 7.44 -11.32 -6.78
C ALA A 175 6.86 -10.09 -7.50
N ASP A 176 6.68 -10.16 -8.83
CA ASP A 176 6.10 -9.07 -9.60
C ASP A 176 4.61 -8.92 -9.30
N LEU A 177 3.88 -10.03 -9.22
CA LEU A 177 2.45 -10.01 -8.90
C LEU A 177 2.19 -9.50 -7.47
N LEU A 178 3.04 -9.87 -6.50
CA LEU A 178 2.97 -9.33 -5.15
C LEU A 178 3.21 -7.81 -5.15
N ARG A 179 4.21 -7.35 -5.92
CA ARG A 179 4.52 -5.93 -6.07
C ARG A 179 3.37 -5.16 -6.76
N ASP A 180 2.71 -5.74 -7.74
CA ASP A 180 1.56 -5.13 -8.40
C ASP A 180 0.39 -4.94 -7.42
N ALA A 181 0.14 -5.92 -6.54
CA ALA A 181 -0.84 -5.79 -5.47
C ALA A 181 -0.43 -4.72 -4.43
N GLU A 182 0.85 -4.63 -4.07
CA GLU A 182 1.37 -3.56 -3.21
C GLU A 182 1.16 -2.16 -3.83
N ILE A 183 1.38 -2.00 -5.14
CA ILE A 183 1.17 -0.73 -5.86
C ILE A 183 -0.31 -0.34 -5.86
N ALA A 184 -1.21 -1.29 -6.12
CA ALA A 184 -2.64 -1.04 -6.06
C ALA A 184 -3.10 -0.66 -4.63
N MET A 185 -2.57 -1.31 -3.61
CA MET A 185 -2.86 -0.98 -2.21
C MET A 185 -2.42 0.45 -1.87
N TYR A 186 -1.23 0.86 -2.32
CA TYR A 186 -0.76 2.22 -2.11
C TYR A 186 -1.63 3.26 -2.83
N ARG A 187 -2.18 2.92 -4.00
CA ARG A 187 -3.19 3.76 -4.65
C ARG A 187 -4.46 3.87 -3.82
N ALA A 188 -4.95 2.77 -3.25
CA ALA A 188 -6.09 2.83 -2.34
C ALA A 188 -5.82 3.76 -1.13
N LYS A 189 -4.60 3.72 -0.56
CA LYS A 189 -4.20 4.65 0.51
C LYS A 189 -4.24 6.11 0.08
N SER A 190 -3.64 6.43 -1.06
CA SER A 190 -3.53 7.80 -1.55
C SER A 190 -4.85 8.36 -2.10
N ALA A 191 -5.78 7.50 -2.52
CA ALA A 191 -7.11 7.89 -3.00
C ALA A 191 -8.17 8.05 -1.89
N GLY A 192 -7.77 7.98 -0.61
CA GLY A 192 -8.66 8.24 0.52
C GLY A 192 -8.75 7.13 1.57
N LYS A 193 -7.97 6.04 1.41
CA LYS A 193 -7.95 4.87 2.31
C LYS A 193 -9.30 4.12 2.34
N ALA A 194 -9.40 3.06 3.14
CA ALA A 194 -10.65 2.34 3.40
C ALA A 194 -11.41 1.83 2.15
N HIS A 195 -10.72 1.58 1.04
CA HIS A 195 -11.28 0.94 -0.17
C HIS A 195 -10.29 -0.06 -0.78
N CYS A 196 -10.73 -0.80 -1.80
CA CYS A 196 -9.88 -1.64 -2.60
C CYS A 196 -9.61 -1.05 -3.98
N GLU A 197 -8.41 -1.27 -4.51
CA GLU A 197 -8.01 -0.90 -5.87
C GLU A 197 -7.53 -2.13 -6.63
N VAL A 198 -7.94 -2.23 -7.89
CA VAL A 198 -7.49 -3.31 -8.78
C VAL A 198 -6.32 -2.81 -9.61
N PHE A 199 -5.22 -3.54 -9.57
CA PHE A 199 -4.04 -3.22 -10.34
C PHE A 199 -4.33 -3.15 -11.84
N ASP A 200 -3.83 -2.08 -12.45
CA ASP A 200 -3.72 -1.87 -13.88
C ASP A 200 -2.29 -1.41 -14.25
N GLN A 201 -1.90 -1.57 -15.52
CA GLN A 201 -0.55 -1.21 -15.97
C GLN A 201 -0.25 0.30 -15.86
N ALA A 202 -1.27 1.16 -15.87
CA ALA A 202 -1.11 2.58 -15.64
C ALA A 202 -0.75 2.88 -14.17
N MET A 203 -1.10 1.98 -13.23
CA MET A 203 -0.68 1.98 -11.83
C MET A 203 0.83 1.89 -11.69
N HIS A 204 1.42 0.83 -12.24
CA HIS A 204 2.86 0.66 -12.22
C HIS A 204 3.60 1.83 -12.88
N THR A 205 3.13 2.25 -14.06
CA THR A 205 3.71 3.40 -14.77
C THR A 205 3.63 4.68 -13.93
N GLY A 206 2.51 4.92 -13.26
CA GLY A 206 2.32 6.06 -12.37
C GLY A 206 3.24 6.03 -11.14
N ALA A 207 3.40 4.87 -10.51
CA ALA A 207 4.29 4.69 -9.36
C ALA A 207 5.76 4.98 -9.72
N LEU A 208 6.23 4.47 -10.87
CA LEU A 208 7.58 4.77 -11.38
C LEU A 208 7.77 6.27 -11.67
N LYS A 209 6.79 6.89 -12.34
CA LYS A 209 6.81 8.34 -12.59
C LYS A 209 6.86 9.15 -11.30
N ARG A 210 6.13 8.72 -10.26
CA ARG A 210 6.11 9.37 -8.95
C ARG A 210 7.47 9.30 -8.25
N LEU A 211 8.10 8.13 -8.24
CA LEU A 211 9.45 7.95 -7.68
C LEU A 211 10.48 8.82 -8.40
N GLN A 212 10.40 8.87 -9.73
CA GLN A 212 11.24 9.74 -10.54
C GLN A 212 10.99 11.21 -10.20
N LEU A 213 9.72 11.61 -10.07
CA LEU A 213 9.35 12.99 -9.73
C LEU A 213 9.86 13.40 -8.35
N GLU A 214 9.80 12.53 -7.35
CA GLU A 214 10.38 12.79 -6.03
C GLU A 214 11.90 13.03 -6.12
N THR A 215 12.59 12.16 -6.85
CA THR A 215 14.04 12.29 -7.07
C THR A 215 14.37 13.61 -7.77
N ASP A 216 13.60 13.95 -8.80
CA ASP A 216 13.77 15.18 -9.56
C ASP A 216 13.45 16.42 -8.73
N LEU A 217 12.47 16.36 -7.82
CA LEU A 217 12.12 17.46 -6.92
C LEU A 217 13.26 17.81 -5.96
N ARG A 218 13.93 16.80 -5.38
CA ARG A 218 15.10 17.01 -4.51
C ARG A 218 16.23 17.68 -5.29
N ARG A 219 16.53 17.19 -6.49
CA ARG A 219 17.54 17.78 -7.39
C ARG A 219 17.16 19.20 -7.82
N ALA A 220 15.90 19.45 -8.13
CA ALA A 220 15.40 20.76 -8.55
C ALA A 220 15.56 21.82 -7.46
N LEU A 221 15.38 21.43 -6.20
CA LEU A 221 15.61 22.29 -5.05
C LEU A 221 17.09 22.70 -4.96
N GLU A 222 18.02 21.74 -5.09
CA GLU A 222 19.46 22.01 -5.11
C GLU A 222 19.89 22.90 -6.29
N LEU A 223 19.30 22.67 -7.46
CA LEU A 223 19.58 23.41 -8.68
C LEU A 223 18.82 24.75 -8.78
N ASN A 224 18.08 25.15 -7.74
CA ASN A 224 17.26 26.37 -7.71
C ASN A 224 16.34 26.49 -8.94
N GLN A 225 15.65 25.42 -9.31
CA GLN A 225 14.79 25.36 -10.50
C GLN A 225 13.38 25.88 -10.26
N PHE A 226 13.02 26.19 -9.02
CA PHE A 226 11.72 26.78 -8.71
C PHE A 226 11.71 28.29 -9.00
N ARG A 227 10.62 28.75 -9.60
CA ARG A 227 10.38 30.13 -10.04
C ARG A 227 9.06 30.62 -9.50
N VAL A 228 8.99 31.94 -9.28
CA VAL A 228 7.75 32.63 -8.91
C VAL A 228 7.23 33.34 -10.14
N TYR A 229 5.99 33.03 -10.51
CA TYR A 229 5.21 33.81 -11.46
C TYR A 229 4.25 34.70 -10.67
N TYR A 230 3.85 35.83 -11.24
CA TYR A 230 3.05 36.83 -10.53
C TYR A 230 1.75 37.09 -11.26
N GLN A 231 0.64 36.92 -10.56
CA GLN A 231 -0.68 37.29 -11.07
C GLN A 231 -1.13 38.59 -10.38
N PRO A 232 -1.34 39.69 -11.13
CA PRO A 232 -1.73 40.96 -10.53
C PRO A 232 -3.15 40.89 -9.96
N ILE A 233 -3.30 41.48 -8.78
CA ILE A 233 -4.59 41.70 -8.13
C ILE A 233 -4.95 43.17 -8.36
N VAL A 234 -6.07 43.43 -9.03
CA VAL A 234 -6.50 44.77 -9.45
C VAL A 234 -7.71 45.21 -8.64
N SER A 235 -7.68 46.43 -8.10
CA SER A 235 -8.84 47.04 -7.45
C SER A 235 -9.90 47.39 -8.47
N LEU A 236 -11.12 46.86 -8.31
CA LEU A 236 -12.25 47.17 -9.18
C LEU A 236 -12.69 48.64 -9.10
N LEU A 237 -12.48 49.29 -7.95
CA LEU A 237 -12.86 50.69 -7.75
C LEU A 237 -11.91 51.64 -8.47
N THR A 238 -10.61 51.36 -8.45
CA THR A 238 -9.59 52.31 -8.93
C THR A 238 -8.93 51.87 -10.23
N GLY A 239 -9.12 50.63 -10.66
CA GLY A 239 -8.42 50.03 -11.80
C GLY A 239 -6.91 49.84 -11.58
N LYS A 240 -6.39 50.11 -10.37
CA LYS A 240 -4.97 50.01 -10.06
C LYS A 240 -4.61 48.65 -9.50
N VAL A 241 -3.38 48.20 -9.80
CA VAL A 241 -2.80 47.02 -9.15
C VAL A 241 -2.60 47.31 -7.67
N VAL A 242 -3.11 46.43 -6.81
CA VAL A 242 -2.99 46.52 -5.35
C VAL A 242 -2.08 45.44 -4.75
N GLY A 243 -1.71 44.43 -5.54
CA GLY A 243 -0.81 43.38 -5.13
C GLY A 243 -0.60 42.34 -6.21
N PHE A 244 0.11 41.28 -5.86
CA PHE A 244 0.37 40.14 -6.74
C PHE A 244 0.22 38.84 -5.94
N GLU A 245 -0.44 37.85 -6.54
CA GLU A 245 -0.37 36.48 -6.08
C GLU A 245 0.89 35.81 -6.63
N THR A 246 1.63 35.11 -5.77
CA THR A 246 2.83 34.37 -6.13
C THR A 246 2.47 32.94 -6.50
N LEU A 247 2.68 32.58 -7.76
CA LEU A 247 2.39 31.27 -8.31
C LEU A 247 3.68 30.49 -8.50
N SER A 248 3.79 29.34 -7.85
CA SER A 248 4.96 28.46 -7.99
C SER A 248 5.03 27.89 -9.41
N ARG A 249 6.24 27.79 -9.94
CA ARG A 249 6.53 27.06 -11.18
C ARG A 249 7.82 26.31 -11.03
N TRP A 250 7.87 25.11 -11.58
CA TRP A 250 9.12 24.36 -11.64
C TRP A 250 9.67 24.41 -13.06
N GLN A 251 10.79 25.10 -13.23
CA GLN A 251 11.46 25.27 -14.50
C GLN A 251 12.53 24.19 -14.68
N ARG A 252 12.20 23.15 -15.45
CA ARG A 252 13.18 22.14 -15.87
C ARG A 252 13.86 22.56 -17.18
N PRO A 253 15.03 21.98 -17.52
CA PRO A 253 15.65 22.17 -18.83
C PRO A 253 14.72 21.79 -19.99
N GLU A 254 13.87 20.79 -19.78
CA GLU A 254 12.94 20.26 -20.79
C GLU A 254 11.64 21.05 -20.87
N GLY A 255 11.38 21.96 -19.92
CA GLY A 255 10.17 22.79 -19.93
C GLY A 255 9.62 23.14 -18.55
N LEU A 256 8.47 23.81 -18.57
CA LEU A 256 7.76 24.24 -17.37
C LEU A 256 6.85 23.14 -16.84
N VAL A 257 6.97 22.81 -15.56
CA VAL A 257 6.11 21.88 -14.85
C VAL A 257 5.13 22.66 -13.99
N MET A 258 3.85 22.34 -14.15
CA MET A 258 2.77 23.04 -13.46
C MET A 258 2.59 22.53 -12.03
N PRO A 259 2.15 23.38 -11.08
CA PRO A 259 1.96 23.02 -9.66
C PRO A 259 1.16 21.75 -9.41
N ALA A 260 0.10 21.52 -10.18
CA ALA A 260 -0.76 20.35 -10.03
C ALA A 260 -0.01 19.02 -10.22
N GLU A 261 1.10 19.01 -10.97
CA GLU A 261 1.89 17.81 -11.21
C GLU A 261 2.82 17.48 -10.03
N PHE A 262 3.35 18.49 -9.33
CA PHE A 262 4.43 18.28 -8.36
C PHE A 262 4.08 18.64 -6.91
N ILE A 263 3.10 19.51 -6.65
CA ILE A 263 2.72 19.89 -5.28
C ILE A 263 2.26 18.69 -4.45
N PRO A 264 1.40 17.76 -4.95
CA PRO A 264 0.97 16.61 -4.15
C PRO A 264 2.14 15.75 -3.67
N VAL A 265 3.12 15.50 -4.56
CA VAL A 265 4.32 14.72 -4.23
C VAL A 265 5.23 15.48 -3.28
N ALA A 266 5.40 16.79 -3.48
CA ALA A 266 6.20 17.61 -2.58
C ALA A 266 5.61 17.68 -1.17
N ASP A 267 4.28 17.69 -1.04
CA ASP A 267 3.58 17.76 0.24
C ASP A 267 3.73 16.45 1.03
N GLU A 268 3.43 15.32 0.38
CA GLU A 268 3.57 13.98 0.99
C GLU A 268 5.01 13.66 1.42
N THR A 269 6.01 14.21 0.71
CA THR A 269 7.44 14.00 1.03
C THR A 269 8.00 15.04 2.00
N GLY A 270 7.24 16.07 2.34
CA GLY A 270 7.69 17.21 3.15
C GLY A 270 8.65 18.17 2.44
N ILE A 271 9.03 17.89 1.18
CA ILE A 271 9.91 18.75 0.36
C ILE A 271 9.24 20.11 0.11
N ILE A 272 7.91 20.18 0.14
CA ILE A 272 7.13 21.41 -0.05
C ILE A 272 7.57 22.54 0.87
N LEU A 273 8.00 22.22 2.10
CA LEU A 273 8.44 23.23 3.07
C LEU A 273 9.72 23.94 2.59
N ALA A 274 10.65 23.19 2.02
CA ALA A 274 11.89 23.74 1.49
C ALA A 274 11.63 24.56 0.20
N ILE A 275 10.74 24.07 -0.67
CA ILE A 275 10.30 24.80 -1.87
C ILE A 275 9.65 26.13 -1.48
N ASN A 276 8.72 26.12 -0.52
CA ASN A 276 8.02 27.31 -0.05
C ASN A 276 8.99 28.34 0.53
N ARG A 277 9.99 27.89 1.31
CA ARG A 277 11.02 28.78 1.86
C ARG A 277 11.81 29.48 0.76
N GLN A 278 12.21 28.74 -0.28
CA GLN A 278 12.93 29.30 -1.41
C GLN A 278 12.08 30.29 -2.21
N LEU A 279 10.83 29.94 -2.51
CA LEU A 279 9.91 30.80 -3.26
C LEU A 279 9.57 32.08 -2.50
N LEU A 280 9.42 32.00 -1.17
CA LEU A 280 9.20 33.16 -0.31
C LEU A 280 10.37 34.14 -0.37
N ASP A 281 11.61 33.64 -0.27
CA ASP A 281 12.81 34.46 -0.41
C ASP A 281 12.88 35.15 -1.79
N HIS A 282 12.59 34.41 -2.88
CA HIS A 282 12.49 34.98 -4.22
C HIS A 282 11.45 36.10 -4.31
N ALA A 283 10.24 35.88 -3.77
CA ALA A 283 9.17 36.87 -3.79
C ALA A 283 9.54 38.13 -3.00
N CYS A 284 10.11 37.99 -1.80
CA CYS A 284 10.55 39.11 -0.98
C CYS A 284 11.61 39.96 -1.69
N ARG A 285 12.60 39.31 -2.32
CA ARG A 285 13.63 40.03 -3.11
C ARG A 285 13.02 40.75 -4.31
N GLN A 286 12.07 40.13 -5.00
CA GLN A 286 11.40 40.75 -6.15
C GLN A 286 10.59 41.98 -5.74
N VAL A 287 9.81 41.90 -4.65
CA VAL A 287 9.05 43.03 -4.12
C VAL A 287 9.98 44.18 -3.75
N ARG A 288 11.12 43.88 -3.09
CA ARG A 288 12.12 44.90 -2.78
C ARG A 288 12.68 45.56 -4.04
N SER A 289 12.95 44.78 -5.08
CA SER A 289 13.42 45.31 -6.37
C SER A 289 12.39 46.22 -7.02
N TRP A 290 11.11 45.84 -7.02
CA TRP A 290 10.04 46.68 -7.56
C TRP A 290 9.91 48.00 -6.81
N GLN A 291 9.94 47.99 -5.48
CA GLN A 291 9.91 49.21 -4.65
C GLN A 291 11.06 50.17 -4.92
N THR A 292 12.19 49.68 -5.45
CA THR A 292 13.34 50.53 -5.81
C THR A 292 13.29 51.04 -7.25
N LEU A 293 12.54 50.38 -8.13
CA LEU A 293 12.53 50.68 -9.57
C LEU A 293 11.28 51.44 -10.03
N PHE A 294 10.19 51.35 -9.28
CA PHE A 294 8.88 51.94 -9.60
C PHE A 294 8.32 52.68 -8.39
#